data_AF-A0A3C2CY08-F1
#
_entry.id   AF-A0A3C2CY08-F1
#
_cell.length_a   1.000
_cell.length_b   1.000
_cell.length_c   1.000
_cell.angle_alpha   90.00
_cell.angle_beta   90.00
_cell.angle_gamma   90.00
#
_symmetry.space_group_name_H-M   'P 1'
#
loop_
_entity.id
_entity.type
_entity.pdbx_description
1 polymer ?
#
loop_
_entity_poly.entity_id
_entity_poly.type
_entity_poly.pdbx_seq_one_letter_code
_entity_poly.pdbx_strand_id
1 'polypeptide(L)'
;MSQTKLLSRKLITRIVFVLLGIHSFLAVYSTDSIYYAVQLAASKEPLDIGRFSRRYHIKESIKEIDSEDWHRYVIGKFENLRTASLYASEIESKTGINGVFPRKVTNKPIPQTEIKPDTVVKAKVLQNDTAKIIRNITDSVPQEKKTTVVPLALPRSNTPHRELNHLILRLIGDKNVNQTKNELIDYGKNHFPPAIRKIFNSFIERTYSYPIVLIFILLIFVFIINVSLILLIIYNANKIKNKKERYRIFYKNYYEEVLSLYLFDINDWNTTVTKLKRLRKPENRRILTSVLLIFKENLRGEMDAKITEIFVRLELNKDSLKLTKSLFYYKKAQGIRELTNLDPKSATNIINNFINDKHYQIRTEAQVSYVRLHPESPFDFLKDLISPFSKWTQLTAFHIFRLHQIPVPAFINYMDSAQPNVRNFCLRMIIFFQQFEDATEIFKMIESKLEATRLLAIRAINDLRLYDGKLLLLKIYDSEPAVNQIEIIKALRNIGDEEDIYFLESVILSGSVTMKVEACRSLYYMSSKGEEWLTQIGQKHDINIDLYLAHIKDPRN
;
A
#
# COMPACT_ATOMS: atom_id res chain seq x y z
N MET A 1 55.71 34.42 19.80
CA MET A 1 55.53 32.96 19.65
C MET A 1 54.06 32.47 19.73
N SER A 2 53.05 33.35 19.83
CA SER A 2 51.62 32.97 19.95
C SER A 2 50.81 33.08 18.64
N GLN A 3 51.11 34.06 17.77
CA GLN A 3 50.35 34.25 16.51
C GLN A 3 50.63 33.20 15.43
N THR A 4 51.83 32.63 15.37
CA THR A 4 52.20 31.59 14.40
C THR A 4 51.51 30.24 14.66
N LYS A 5 51.18 29.91 15.92
CA LYS A 5 50.42 28.69 16.29
C LYS A 5 48.91 28.79 16.02
N LEU A 6 48.34 29.99 15.96
CA LEU A 6 46.92 30.19 15.69
C LEU A 6 46.62 30.19 14.18
N LEU A 7 47.52 30.77 13.38
CA LEU A 7 47.48 30.68 11.92
C LEU A 7 47.62 29.24 11.44
N SER A 8 48.50 28.44 12.06
CA SER A 8 48.66 27.03 11.68
C SER A 8 47.42 26.19 11.97
N ARG A 9 46.71 26.40 13.09
CA ARG A 9 45.44 25.67 13.38
C ARG A 9 44.31 26.00 12.41
N LYS A 10 44.13 27.28 12.05
CA LYS A 10 43.11 27.68 11.06
C LYS A 10 43.44 27.17 9.66
N LEU A 11 44.71 27.20 9.29
CA LEU A 11 45.20 26.63 8.04
C LEU A 11 45.00 25.11 8.03
N ILE A 12 45.34 24.40 9.10
CA ILE A 12 45.12 22.95 9.24
C ILE A 12 43.63 22.60 9.16
N THR A 13 42.71 23.33 9.79
CA THR A 13 41.27 23.08 9.60
C THR A 13 40.82 23.32 8.16
N ARG A 14 41.36 24.34 7.47
CA ARG A 14 41.03 24.64 6.06
C ARG A 14 41.62 23.61 5.09
N ILE A 15 42.83 23.13 5.37
CA ILE A 15 43.51 22.06 4.65
C ILE A 15 42.83 20.73 4.90
N VAL A 16 42.39 20.43 6.12
CA VAL A 16 41.58 19.24 6.43
C VAL A 16 40.23 19.31 5.73
N PHE A 17 39.65 20.51 5.55
CA PHE A 17 38.45 20.70 4.73
C PHE A 17 38.70 20.50 3.23
N VAL A 18 39.85 20.94 2.71
CA VAL A 18 40.24 20.73 1.31
C VAL A 18 40.69 19.28 1.08
N LEU A 19 41.36 18.64 2.04
CA LEU A 19 41.74 17.25 2.02
C LEU A 19 40.54 16.34 2.25
N LEU A 20 39.55 16.65 3.10
CA LEU A 20 38.26 15.95 3.18
C LEU A 20 37.44 16.21 1.93
N GLY A 21 37.53 17.40 1.32
CA GLY A 21 36.99 17.68 0.00
C GLY A 21 37.65 16.80 -1.06
N ILE A 22 38.97 16.63 -1.02
CA ILE A 22 39.75 15.77 -1.92
C ILE A 22 39.63 14.29 -1.55
N HIS A 23 39.34 13.91 -0.31
CA HIS A 23 39.12 12.53 0.14
C HIS A 23 37.68 12.13 -0.10
N SER A 24 36.71 13.05 -0.03
CA SER A 24 35.37 12.87 -0.60
C SER A 24 35.43 12.91 -2.12
N PHE A 25 36.29 13.72 -2.74
CA PHE A 25 36.48 13.70 -4.20
C PHE A 25 37.24 12.44 -4.65
N LEU A 26 38.19 11.92 -3.87
CA LEU A 26 38.92 10.65 -4.12
C LEU A 26 38.15 9.42 -3.65
N ALA A 27 37.23 9.53 -2.69
CA ALA A 27 36.26 8.48 -2.37
C ALA A 27 35.09 8.49 -3.37
N VAL A 28 34.80 9.64 -3.99
CA VAL A 28 33.92 9.76 -5.17
C VAL A 28 34.69 9.42 -6.47
N TYR A 29 36.03 9.46 -6.46
CA TYR A 29 36.94 8.94 -7.49
C TYR A 29 37.57 7.59 -7.11
N SER A 30 37.00 6.89 -6.13
CA SER A 30 36.70 5.48 -6.34
C SER A 30 35.51 5.52 -7.28
N THR A 31 35.78 5.84 -8.55
CA THR A 31 34.81 5.53 -9.58
C THR A 31 34.65 4.03 -9.51
N ASP A 32 33.60 3.58 -8.82
CA ASP A 32 32.83 2.47 -9.32
C ASP A 32 32.53 2.87 -10.77
N SER A 33 33.44 2.52 -11.68
CA SER A 33 33.30 2.87 -13.08
C SER A 33 32.08 2.11 -13.54
N ILE A 34 30.95 2.81 -13.52
CA ILE A 34 29.68 2.27 -13.96
C ILE A 34 29.85 2.09 -15.46
N TYR A 35 29.83 0.85 -15.89
CA TYR A 35 29.76 0.52 -17.30
C TYR A 35 28.55 -0.36 -17.55
N TYR A 36 28.09 -0.38 -18.79
CA TYR A 36 27.05 -1.28 -19.23
C TYR A 36 27.71 -2.51 -19.86
N ALA A 37 27.22 -3.69 -19.54
CA ALA A 37 27.59 -4.94 -20.19
C ALA A 37 26.32 -5.61 -20.70
N VAL A 38 26.44 -6.45 -21.73
CA VAL A 38 25.28 -7.17 -22.27
C VAL A 38 25.21 -8.53 -21.59
N GLN A 39 24.11 -8.81 -20.90
CA GLN A 39 23.91 -10.09 -20.22
C GLN A 39 23.37 -11.13 -21.20
N LEU A 40 24.05 -12.27 -21.29
CA LEU A 40 23.71 -13.37 -22.19
C LEU A 40 22.89 -14.45 -21.49
N ALA A 41 23.19 -14.74 -20.23
CA ALA A 41 22.52 -15.77 -19.45
C ALA A 41 22.62 -15.51 -17.94
N ALA A 42 21.72 -16.12 -17.16
CA ALA A 42 21.80 -16.20 -15.71
C ALA A 42 21.33 -17.58 -15.23
N SER A 43 22.08 -18.19 -14.32
CA SER A 43 21.81 -19.54 -13.79
C SER A 43 22.07 -19.59 -12.29
N LYS A 44 21.41 -20.51 -11.58
CA LYS A 44 21.69 -20.80 -10.16
C LYS A 44 22.92 -21.69 -9.97
N GLU A 45 23.26 -22.49 -10.97
CA GLU A 45 24.47 -23.31 -11.03
C GLU A 45 25.44 -22.73 -12.06
N PRO A 46 26.77 -22.83 -11.84
CA PRO A 46 27.76 -22.29 -12.76
C PRO A 46 27.70 -22.98 -14.11
N LEU A 47 27.69 -22.18 -15.17
CA LEU A 47 27.64 -22.61 -16.56
C LEU A 47 29.07 -22.88 -17.08
N ASP A 48 29.24 -23.94 -17.87
CA ASP A 48 30.47 -24.16 -18.64
C ASP A 48 30.56 -23.14 -19.78
N ILE A 49 31.34 -22.07 -19.54
CA ILE A 49 31.53 -20.94 -20.46
C ILE A 49 32.10 -21.40 -21.81
N GLY A 50 33.00 -22.39 -21.83
CA GLY A 50 33.62 -22.89 -23.05
C GLY A 50 32.62 -23.60 -23.96
N ARG A 51 31.75 -24.44 -23.38
CA ARG A 51 30.66 -25.10 -24.10
C ARG A 51 29.61 -24.10 -24.58
N PHE A 52 29.26 -23.13 -23.74
CA PHE A 52 28.27 -22.09 -24.07
C PHE A 52 28.75 -21.21 -25.24
N SER A 53 30.01 -20.76 -25.22
CA SER A 53 30.60 -19.92 -26.28
C SER A 53 30.62 -20.64 -27.63
N ARG A 54 30.94 -21.94 -27.65
CA ARG A 54 30.95 -22.75 -28.89
C ARG A 54 29.55 -22.97 -29.45
N ARG A 55 28.57 -23.23 -28.57
CA ARG A 55 27.18 -23.48 -28.96
C ARG A 55 26.53 -22.28 -29.66
N TYR A 56 26.85 -21.07 -29.21
CA TYR A 56 26.29 -19.83 -29.73
C TYR A 56 27.28 -19.01 -30.59
N HIS A 57 28.40 -19.62 -30.98
CA HIS A 57 29.45 -19.01 -31.81
C HIS A 57 29.95 -17.64 -31.31
N ILE A 58 29.97 -17.44 -29.99
CA ILE A 58 30.46 -16.21 -29.36
C ILE A 58 31.98 -16.20 -29.44
N LYS A 59 32.55 -15.14 -30.02
CA LYS A 59 34.02 -14.98 -30.19
C LYS A 59 34.67 -14.14 -29.10
N GLU A 60 33.90 -13.37 -28.34
CA GLU A 60 34.44 -12.46 -27.33
C GLU A 60 34.47 -13.12 -25.94
N SER A 61 35.26 -12.57 -25.03
CA SER A 61 35.39 -13.10 -23.68
C SER A 61 34.14 -12.83 -22.84
N ILE A 62 33.55 -13.91 -22.34
CA ILE A 62 32.41 -13.87 -21.42
C ILE A 62 32.94 -13.74 -19.99
N LYS A 63 32.41 -12.78 -19.24
CA LYS A 63 32.73 -12.58 -17.81
C LYS A 63 31.58 -13.03 -16.93
N GLU A 64 31.90 -13.70 -15.85
CA GLU A 64 30.96 -14.08 -14.81
C GLU A 64 30.88 -13.00 -13.73
N ILE A 65 29.66 -12.66 -13.31
CA ILE A 65 29.38 -11.74 -12.21
C ILE A 65 28.48 -12.46 -11.20
N ASP A 66 29.03 -12.72 -10.01
CA ASP A 66 28.27 -13.31 -8.92
C ASP A 66 27.37 -12.27 -8.25
N SER A 67 26.10 -12.64 -8.08
CA SER A 67 25.14 -11.96 -7.22
C SER A 67 24.60 -12.95 -6.20
N GLU A 68 24.13 -12.51 -5.02
CA GLU A 68 23.86 -13.32 -3.82
C GLU A 68 23.22 -14.72 -4.05
N ASP A 69 22.41 -14.91 -5.11
CA ASP A 69 21.78 -16.21 -5.48
C ASP A 69 21.91 -16.62 -6.97
N TRP A 70 22.68 -15.90 -7.80
CA TRP A 70 22.75 -16.15 -9.26
C TRP A 70 24.13 -15.87 -9.87
N HIS A 71 24.59 -16.80 -10.71
CA HIS A 71 25.72 -16.66 -11.61
C HIS A 71 25.26 -16.00 -12.93
N ARG A 72 25.90 -14.91 -13.32
CA ARG A 72 25.47 -14.11 -14.49
C ARG A 72 26.60 -13.95 -15.48
N TYR A 73 26.32 -14.19 -16.75
CA TYR A 73 27.32 -14.18 -17.81
C TYR A 73 27.12 -12.96 -18.71
N VAL A 74 28.13 -12.11 -18.79
CA VAL A 74 28.08 -10.84 -19.52
C VAL A 74 29.21 -10.69 -20.53
N ILE A 75 28.99 -9.88 -21.55
CA ILE A 75 29.94 -9.59 -22.61
C ILE A 75 30.01 -8.08 -22.88
N GLY A 76 31.18 -7.61 -23.31
CA GLY A 76 31.42 -6.22 -23.67
C GLY A 76 31.45 -5.25 -22.48
N LYS A 77 32.02 -4.07 -22.72
CA LYS A 77 32.06 -2.95 -21.78
C LYS A 77 31.71 -1.67 -22.54
N PHE A 78 30.56 -1.10 -22.23
CA PHE A 78 29.97 0.03 -22.93
C PHE A 78 29.82 1.22 -21.98
N GLU A 79 30.14 2.42 -22.47
CA GLU A 79 30.08 3.65 -21.67
C GLU A 79 28.65 4.15 -21.43
N ASN A 80 27.70 3.77 -22.30
CA ASN A 80 26.32 4.19 -22.21
C ASN A 80 25.34 3.06 -22.55
N LEU A 81 24.10 3.18 -22.08
CA LEU A 81 23.05 2.19 -22.27
C LEU A 81 22.68 2.01 -23.74
N ARG A 82 22.77 3.08 -24.54
CA ARG A 82 22.36 3.06 -25.95
C ARG A 82 23.28 2.17 -26.79
N THR A 83 24.59 2.29 -26.62
CA THR A 83 25.57 1.44 -27.33
C THR A 83 25.47 -0.01 -26.87
N ALA A 84 25.25 -0.26 -25.58
CA ALA A 84 25.01 -1.60 -25.05
C ALA A 84 23.73 -2.23 -25.61
N SER A 85 22.64 -1.45 -25.74
CA SER A 85 21.38 -1.94 -26.30
C SER A 85 21.47 -2.27 -27.78
N LEU A 86 22.17 -1.43 -28.56
CA LEU A 86 22.40 -1.70 -29.99
C LEU A 86 23.21 -2.99 -30.18
N TYR A 87 24.25 -3.16 -29.35
CA TYR A 87 25.07 -4.37 -29.37
C TYR A 87 24.30 -5.61 -28.88
N ALA A 88 23.39 -5.47 -27.91
CA ALA A 88 22.52 -6.56 -27.47
C ALA A 88 21.63 -7.07 -28.61
N SER A 89 21.00 -6.17 -29.36
CA SER A 89 20.20 -6.53 -30.54
C SER A 89 21.04 -7.16 -31.66
N GLU A 90 22.29 -6.71 -31.83
CA GLU A 90 23.23 -7.31 -32.79
C GLU A 90 23.62 -8.74 -32.38
N ILE A 91 23.92 -8.98 -31.10
CA ILE A 91 24.21 -10.31 -30.58
C ILE A 91 23.00 -11.25 -30.70
N GLU A 92 21.81 -10.79 -30.33
CA GLU A 92 20.57 -11.58 -30.42
C GLU A 92 20.31 -12.02 -31.86
N SER A 93 20.47 -11.11 -32.84
CA SER A 93 20.31 -11.43 -34.26
C SER A 93 21.39 -12.36 -34.83
N LYS A 94 22.65 -12.28 -34.34
CA LYS A 94 23.77 -13.11 -34.82
C LYS A 94 23.85 -14.49 -34.17
N THR A 95 23.44 -14.61 -32.91
CA THR A 95 23.64 -15.83 -32.10
C THR A 95 22.35 -16.58 -31.80
N GLY A 96 21.18 -15.95 -31.97
CA GLY A 96 19.89 -16.55 -31.66
C GLY A 96 19.63 -16.76 -30.17
N ILE A 97 20.40 -16.13 -29.29
CA ILE A 97 20.18 -16.16 -27.84
C ILE A 97 18.99 -15.23 -27.52
N ASN A 98 17.88 -15.80 -27.05
CA ASN A 98 16.71 -15.02 -26.65
C ASN A 98 16.90 -14.36 -25.29
N GLY A 99 16.50 -13.09 -25.17
CA GLY A 99 16.48 -12.39 -23.88
C GLY A 99 17.82 -11.78 -23.48
N VAL A 100 18.60 -11.34 -24.47
CA VAL A 100 19.85 -10.60 -24.28
C VAL A 100 19.52 -9.14 -23.97
N PHE A 101 20.03 -8.60 -22.87
CA PHE A 101 19.74 -7.21 -22.50
C PHE A 101 20.93 -6.49 -21.86
N PRO A 102 21.04 -5.16 -22.04
CA PRO A 102 22.09 -4.37 -21.41
C PRO A 102 21.84 -4.22 -19.91
N ARG A 103 22.89 -4.38 -19.12
CA ARG A 103 22.87 -4.31 -17.65
C ARG A 103 23.95 -3.37 -17.14
N LYS A 104 23.60 -2.58 -16.14
CA LYS A 104 24.52 -1.71 -15.41
C LYS A 104 25.40 -2.55 -14.46
N VAL A 105 26.71 -2.47 -14.61
CA VAL A 105 27.70 -3.18 -13.76
C VAL A 105 28.50 -2.17 -12.94
N THR A 106 28.67 -2.46 -11.65
CA THR A 106 29.49 -1.68 -10.70
C THR A 106 30.66 -2.54 -10.25
N ASN A 107 31.88 -2.01 -10.36
CA ASN A 107 33.11 -2.79 -10.22
C ASN A 107 33.49 -2.94 -8.74
N LYS A 108 32.73 -3.72 -7.94
CA LYS A 108 33.20 -4.15 -6.61
C LYS A 108 34.28 -5.23 -6.77
N PRO A 109 35.37 -5.22 -5.97
CA PRO A 109 36.38 -6.26 -6.03
C PRO A 109 35.82 -7.56 -5.43
N ILE A 110 35.42 -8.48 -6.31
CA ILE A 110 35.08 -9.89 -6.04
C ILE A 110 35.96 -10.72 -6.99
N PRO A 111 36.47 -11.90 -6.61
CA PRO A 111 37.49 -12.61 -7.39
C PRO A 111 37.05 -12.84 -8.84
N GLN A 112 37.82 -12.33 -9.81
CA GLN A 112 37.56 -12.51 -11.23
C GLN A 112 38.34 -13.72 -11.74
N THR A 113 37.65 -14.72 -12.27
CA THR A 113 38.27 -15.82 -13.02
C THR A 113 38.14 -15.50 -14.52
N GLU A 114 39.16 -14.91 -15.13
CA GLU A 114 39.22 -14.75 -16.59
C GLU A 114 39.72 -16.05 -17.23
N ILE A 115 38.89 -16.69 -18.06
CA ILE A 115 39.31 -17.81 -18.90
C ILE A 115 39.38 -17.31 -20.35
N LYS A 116 40.60 -17.26 -20.92
CA LYS A 116 40.83 -16.93 -22.32
C LYS A 116 40.88 -18.22 -23.16
N PRO A 117 40.26 -18.27 -24.35
CA PRO A 117 40.60 -19.25 -25.37
C PRO A 117 41.91 -18.85 -26.09
N ASP A 118 42.69 -19.88 -26.44
CA ASP A 118 44.09 -19.81 -26.86
C ASP A 118 44.45 -18.92 -28.06
N THR A 119 45.71 -18.48 -28.00
CA THR A 119 46.51 -17.62 -28.87
C THR A 119 46.73 -18.14 -30.30
N VAL A 120 46.57 -17.30 -31.36
CA VAL A 120 47.41 -17.30 -32.59
C VAL A 120 47.41 -15.92 -33.31
N VAL A 121 48.56 -15.22 -33.23
CA VAL A 121 49.41 -14.60 -34.29
C VAL A 121 48.94 -13.46 -35.25
N LYS A 122 49.74 -12.36 -35.19
CA LYS A 122 50.24 -11.37 -36.21
C LYS A 122 49.45 -10.12 -36.65
N ALA A 123 50.15 -8.99 -36.41
CA ALA A 123 50.44 -7.82 -37.27
C ALA A 123 49.25 -6.99 -37.84
N LYS A 124 49.28 -5.66 -37.99
CA LYS A 124 50.34 -4.72 -38.38
C LYS A 124 49.84 -3.28 -38.12
N VAL A 125 50.78 -2.37 -37.90
CA VAL A 125 50.63 -0.91 -37.79
C VAL A 125 50.07 -0.29 -39.09
N LEU A 126 49.18 0.73 -39.01
CA LEU A 126 49.35 2.02 -39.72
C LEU A 126 48.34 3.10 -39.27
N GLN A 127 48.87 4.31 -39.06
CA GLN A 127 48.16 5.57 -38.91
C GLN A 127 47.56 6.02 -40.26
N ASN A 128 46.42 6.74 -40.24
CA ASN A 128 46.28 8.13 -40.68
C ASN A 128 44.83 8.49 -41.06
N ASP A 129 44.48 9.71 -40.68
CA ASP A 129 43.70 10.71 -41.41
C ASP A 129 42.55 10.27 -42.31
N THR A 130 41.36 10.82 -42.07
CA THR A 130 40.92 12.00 -42.84
C THR A 130 39.60 12.53 -42.31
N ALA A 131 39.58 13.85 -42.15
CA ALA A 131 38.36 14.63 -42.11
C ALA A 131 37.62 14.56 -43.46
N LYS A 132 36.39 15.08 -43.41
CA LYS A 132 35.72 15.90 -44.44
C LYS A 132 34.70 15.17 -45.33
N ILE A 133 33.57 15.87 -45.53
CA ILE A 133 32.68 15.87 -46.72
C ILE A 133 31.57 14.78 -46.59
N ILE A 134 30.25 15.02 -46.59
CA ILE A 134 29.30 16.04 -47.09
C ILE A 134 28.09 15.97 -46.11
N ARG A 135 27.50 17.05 -45.57
CA ARG A 135 26.42 17.86 -46.19
C ARG A 135 25.40 16.97 -46.95
N ASN A 136 24.11 17.14 -46.79
CA ASN A 136 23.34 18.10 -47.56
C ASN A 136 21.83 17.88 -47.33
N ILE A 137 21.07 18.93 -47.69
CA ILE A 137 19.62 18.95 -47.98
C ILE A 137 18.75 18.92 -46.71
N THR A 138 17.84 19.86 -46.47
CA THR A 138 16.91 20.60 -47.35
C THR A 138 16.59 21.92 -46.61
N ASP A 139 16.68 23.09 -47.25
CA ASP A 139 15.62 23.75 -48.05
C ASP A 139 14.37 24.12 -47.21
N SER A 140 13.67 25.23 -47.41
CA SER A 140 13.82 26.44 -48.23
C SER A 140 12.57 27.31 -47.86
N VAL A 141 12.72 28.59 -47.48
CA VAL A 141 12.49 29.81 -48.34
C VAL A 141 10.99 30.25 -48.28
N PRO A 142 10.50 31.46 -48.68
CA PRO A 142 11.04 32.83 -48.99
C PRO A 142 10.24 34.00 -48.28
N GLN A 143 10.40 35.33 -48.44
CA GLN A 143 11.35 36.30 -49.05
C GLN A 143 10.88 37.76 -48.73
N GLU A 144 11.86 38.67 -48.58
CA GLU A 144 12.01 40.04 -49.16
C GLU A 144 10.88 41.11 -49.12
N LYS A 145 11.13 42.44 -49.03
CA LYS A 145 12.07 43.26 -49.84
C LYS A 145 12.25 44.71 -49.33
N LYS A 146 13.52 45.17 -49.34
CA LYS A 146 14.16 46.48 -49.62
C LYS A 146 13.51 47.83 -49.23
N THR A 147 14.33 48.74 -48.67
CA THR A 147 14.89 49.96 -49.36
C THR A 147 16.07 50.57 -48.56
N THR A 148 17.08 51.06 -49.28
CA THR A 148 18.36 51.75 -48.91
C THR A 148 18.11 53.23 -48.52
N VAL A 149 18.81 53.99 -47.64
CA VAL A 149 20.19 54.56 -47.68
C VAL A 149 20.52 55.32 -46.35
N VAL A 150 21.58 54.89 -45.60
CA VAL A 150 22.74 55.60 -44.94
C VAL A 150 22.51 56.70 -43.84
N PRO A 151 23.37 56.91 -42.79
CA PRO A 151 24.01 56.03 -41.78
C PRO A 151 24.05 56.62 -40.32
N LEU A 152 24.36 55.82 -39.28
CA LEU A 152 25.24 56.25 -38.15
C LEU A 152 25.60 55.05 -37.24
N ALA A 153 26.88 54.85 -36.95
CA ALA A 153 27.39 53.84 -36.02
C ALA A 153 27.22 54.25 -34.56
N LEU A 154 27.06 53.30 -33.63
CA LEU A 154 27.47 53.33 -32.20
C LEU A 154 27.38 51.89 -31.57
N PRO A 155 28.09 51.61 -30.46
CA PRO A 155 28.71 50.30 -30.18
C PRO A 155 27.96 49.37 -29.22
N ARG A 156 28.38 48.09 -29.20
CA ARG A 156 27.96 47.02 -28.27
C ARG A 156 28.51 47.24 -26.84
N SER A 157 27.71 46.95 -25.81
CA SER A 157 28.24 46.60 -24.48
C SER A 157 27.42 45.48 -23.80
N ASN A 158 28.14 44.49 -23.26
CA ASN A 158 27.65 43.35 -22.47
C ASN A 158 27.86 43.67 -20.97
N THR A 159 26.79 43.90 -20.21
CA THR A 159 26.88 44.24 -18.77
C THR A 159 25.79 43.64 -17.83
N PRO A 160 25.45 42.33 -17.84
CA PRO A 160 24.73 41.75 -16.69
C PRO A 160 25.59 40.86 -15.78
N HIS A 161 26.68 40.27 -16.29
CA HIS A 161 27.44 39.25 -15.54
C HIS A 161 28.41 39.82 -14.47
N ARG A 162 28.71 41.12 -14.49
CA ARG A 162 29.66 41.73 -13.54
C ARG A 162 29.04 42.10 -12.20
N GLU A 163 27.78 42.52 -12.18
CA GLU A 163 27.13 42.99 -10.94
C GLU A 163 26.80 41.85 -9.96
N LEU A 164 26.33 40.71 -10.47
CA LEU A 164 26.03 39.54 -9.63
C LEU A 164 27.28 39.01 -8.91
N ASN A 165 28.44 39.06 -9.57
CA ASN A 165 29.72 38.65 -9.00
C ASN A 165 30.18 39.59 -7.87
N HIS A 166 29.97 40.90 -8.01
CA HIS A 166 30.33 41.89 -6.97
C HIS A 166 29.45 41.79 -5.73
N LEU A 167 28.16 41.46 -5.88
CA LEU A 167 27.24 41.33 -4.75
C LEU A 167 27.61 40.16 -3.83
N ILE A 168 27.97 39.02 -4.42
CA ILE A 168 28.37 37.80 -3.70
C ILE A 168 29.74 37.98 -3.02
N LEU A 169 30.68 38.66 -3.67
CA LEU A 169 32.02 38.94 -3.11
C LEU A 169 31.98 39.91 -1.92
N ARG A 170 31.00 40.82 -1.88
CA ARG A 170 30.81 41.77 -0.77
C ARG A 170 30.32 41.08 0.51
N LEU A 171 29.57 39.98 0.40
CA LEU A 171 29.09 39.16 1.52
C LEU A 171 30.19 38.35 2.20
N ILE A 172 31.29 38.04 1.50
CA ILE A 172 32.36 37.13 1.97
C ILE A 172 33.67 37.89 2.29
N GLY A 173 33.84 39.12 1.79
CA GLY A 173 34.97 40.01 2.08
C GLY A 173 36.19 39.74 1.19
N ASP A 174 36.37 40.56 0.16
CA ASP A 174 37.32 40.39 -0.95
C ASP A 174 38.80 40.19 -0.53
N LYS A 175 39.26 40.93 0.49
CA LYS A 175 40.64 40.82 1.00
C LYS A 175 40.92 39.45 1.67
N ASN A 176 39.93 38.87 2.34
CA ASN A 176 40.09 37.59 3.04
C ASN A 176 40.09 36.40 2.08
N VAL A 177 39.37 36.51 0.96
CA VAL A 177 39.25 35.45 -0.06
C VAL A 177 40.56 35.29 -0.84
N ASN A 178 41.14 36.39 -1.31
CA ASN A 178 42.41 36.37 -2.04
C ASN A 178 43.60 35.98 -1.16
N GLN A 179 43.61 36.42 0.10
CA GLN A 179 44.60 35.97 1.07
C GLN A 179 44.51 34.45 1.30
N THR A 180 43.30 33.92 1.50
CA THR A 180 43.09 32.48 1.71
C THR A 180 43.43 31.64 0.48
N LYS A 181 43.15 32.14 -0.73
CA LYS A 181 43.56 31.53 -2.00
C LYS A 181 45.10 31.40 -2.07
N ASN A 182 45.82 32.47 -1.74
CA ASN A 182 47.28 32.48 -1.79
C ASN A 182 47.91 31.56 -0.74
N GLU A 183 47.36 31.53 0.48
CA GLU A 183 47.77 30.60 1.54
C GLU A 183 47.56 29.12 1.15
N LEU A 184 46.46 28.79 0.48
CA LEU A 184 46.17 27.44 -0.01
C LEU A 184 47.10 27.04 -1.16
N ILE A 185 47.34 27.94 -2.12
CA ILE A 185 48.30 27.70 -3.20
C ILE A 185 49.68 27.45 -2.62
N ASP A 186 50.13 28.26 -1.65
CA ASP A 186 51.43 28.10 -1.00
C ASP A 186 51.54 26.78 -0.22
N TYR A 187 50.47 26.38 0.48
CA TYR A 187 50.41 25.07 1.11
C TYR A 187 50.58 23.92 0.10
N GLY A 188 49.89 24.00 -1.04
CA GLY A 188 50.00 23.01 -2.11
C GLY A 188 51.39 22.95 -2.74
N LYS A 189 52.14 24.06 -2.73
CA LYS A 189 53.55 24.07 -3.17
C LYS A 189 54.46 23.28 -2.22
N ASN A 190 54.16 23.31 -0.93
CA ASN A 190 55.03 22.79 0.13
C ASN A 190 54.73 21.33 0.51
N HIS A 191 53.52 20.82 0.25
CA HIS A 191 53.08 19.50 0.72
C HIS A 191 52.74 18.48 -0.39
N PHE A 192 52.63 18.89 -1.65
CA PHE A 192 52.25 17.97 -2.74
C PHE A 192 53.34 17.82 -3.82
N PRO A 193 53.56 16.59 -4.34
CA PRO A 193 54.44 16.34 -5.48
C PRO A 193 54.02 17.13 -6.73
N PRO A 194 54.92 17.38 -7.70
CA PRO A 194 54.68 18.27 -8.85
C PRO A 194 53.42 17.95 -9.67
N ALA A 195 53.12 16.65 -9.84
CA ALA A 195 51.95 16.19 -10.58
C ALA A 195 50.63 16.56 -9.90
N ILE A 196 50.55 16.38 -8.57
CA ILE A 196 49.36 16.65 -7.76
C ILE A 196 49.22 18.16 -7.49
N ARG A 197 50.34 18.86 -7.31
CA ARG A 197 50.40 20.31 -7.13
C ARG A 197 49.79 21.08 -8.30
N LYS A 198 50.05 20.66 -9.55
CA LYS A 198 49.50 21.34 -10.74
C LYS A 198 47.97 21.22 -10.79
N ILE A 199 47.45 20.03 -10.47
CA ILE A 199 46.01 19.76 -10.43
C ILE A 199 45.36 20.54 -9.27
N PHE A 200 45.98 20.50 -8.09
CA PHE A 200 45.52 21.22 -6.90
C PHE A 200 45.47 22.74 -7.12
N ASN A 201 46.55 23.34 -7.62
CA ASN A 201 46.60 24.79 -7.87
C ASN A 201 45.58 25.21 -8.93
N SER A 202 45.45 24.45 -10.02
CA SER A 202 44.44 24.71 -11.05
C SER A 202 43.01 24.63 -10.50
N PHE A 203 42.75 23.68 -9.60
CA PHE A 203 41.47 23.52 -8.94
C PHE A 203 41.15 24.69 -7.99
N ILE A 204 42.12 25.11 -7.16
CA ILE A 204 41.97 26.26 -6.26
C ILE A 204 41.77 27.55 -7.08
N GLU A 205 42.56 27.77 -8.13
CA GLU A 205 42.40 28.93 -9.00
C GLU A 205 41.01 28.98 -9.63
N ARG A 206 40.51 27.87 -10.17
CA ARG A 206 39.17 27.80 -10.78
C ARG A 206 38.06 27.97 -9.75
N THR A 207 38.21 27.40 -8.55
CA THR A 207 37.20 27.48 -7.47
C THR A 207 37.03 28.90 -6.94
N TYR A 208 38.13 29.64 -6.77
CA TYR A 208 38.10 31.01 -6.25
C TYR A 208 37.93 32.09 -7.34
N SER A 209 38.10 31.74 -8.63
CA SER A 209 37.81 32.66 -9.75
C SER A 209 36.32 32.80 -10.05
N TYR A 210 35.50 31.81 -9.68
CA TYR A 210 34.07 31.82 -9.90
C TYR A 210 33.32 31.71 -8.57
N PRO A 211 32.79 32.81 -8.00
CA PRO A 211 32.15 32.79 -6.68
C PRO A 211 30.94 31.85 -6.58
N ILE A 212 30.31 31.53 -7.72
CA ILE A 212 29.22 30.57 -7.80
C ILE A 212 29.62 29.14 -7.42
N VAL A 213 30.87 28.73 -7.68
CA VAL A 213 31.37 27.39 -7.34
C VAL A 213 31.44 27.22 -5.81
N LEU A 214 31.83 28.28 -5.10
CA LEU A 214 31.89 28.28 -3.63
C LEU A 214 30.49 28.16 -3.01
N ILE A 215 29.47 28.78 -3.62
CA ILE A 215 28.07 28.62 -3.20
C ILE A 215 27.59 27.17 -3.42
N PHE A 216 27.90 26.56 -4.56
CA PHE A 216 27.53 25.16 -4.81
C PHE A 216 28.19 24.19 -3.82
N ILE A 217 29.47 24.39 -3.48
CA ILE A 217 30.16 23.59 -2.47
C ILE A 217 29.48 23.73 -1.10
N LEU A 218 29.10 24.96 -0.70
CA LEU A 218 28.36 25.20 0.53
C LEU A 218 27.00 24.48 0.53
N LEU A 219 26.25 24.55 -0.58
CA LEU A 219 24.96 23.87 -0.71
C LEU A 219 25.10 22.35 -0.61
N ILE A 220 26.11 21.76 -1.26
CA ILE A 220 26.40 20.32 -1.15
C ILE A 220 26.72 19.94 0.29
N PHE A 221 27.51 20.75 1.00
CA PHE A 221 27.84 20.49 2.40
C PHE A 221 26.61 20.56 3.32
N VAL A 222 25.78 21.59 3.14
CA VAL A 222 24.50 21.72 3.85
C VAL A 222 23.60 20.52 3.56
N PHE A 223 23.54 20.06 2.30
CA PHE A 223 22.78 18.87 1.91
C PHE A 223 23.30 17.61 2.61
N ILE A 224 24.62 17.37 2.63
CA ILE A 224 25.22 16.22 3.31
C ILE A 224 24.93 16.24 4.82
N ILE A 225 25.00 17.40 5.47
CA ILE A 225 24.65 17.53 6.89
C ILE A 225 23.18 17.17 7.13
N ASN A 226 22.26 17.67 6.30
CA ASN A 226 20.84 17.37 6.43
C ASN A 226 20.57 15.87 6.24
N VAL A 227 21.18 15.24 5.23
CA VAL A 227 21.07 13.79 5.01
C VAL A 227 21.62 13.01 6.21
N SER A 228 22.78 13.39 6.75
CA SER A 228 23.37 12.77 7.93
C SER A 228 22.48 12.90 9.17
N LEU A 229 21.85 14.07 9.37
CA LEU A 229 20.92 14.30 10.47
C LEU A 229 19.67 13.41 10.35
N ILE A 230 19.10 13.30 9.14
CA ILE A 230 17.94 12.41 8.90
C ILE A 230 18.32 10.95 9.19
N LEU A 231 19.48 10.50 8.71
CA LEU A 231 19.97 9.14 8.97
C LEU A 231 20.17 8.87 10.47
N LEU A 232 20.70 9.85 11.21
CA LEU A 232 20.88 9.75 12.66
C LEU A 232 19.54 9.66 13.40
N ILE A 233 18.54 10.45 12.99
CA ILE A 233 17.18 10.40 13.55
C ILE A 233 16.57 9.02 13.30
N ILE A 234 16.64 8.51 12.07
CA ILE A 234 16.12 7.18 11.72
C ILE A 234 16.83 6.09 12.51
N TYR A 235 18.16 6.14 12.61
CA TYR A 235 18.94 5.17 13.38
C TYR A 235 18.53 5.15 14.86
N ASN A 236 18.42 6.31 15.48
CA ASN A 236 18.01 6.42 16.89
C ASN A 236 16.56 6.00 17.11
N ALA A 237 15.64 6.42 16.22
CA ALA A 237 14.24 6.01 16.27
C ALA A 237 14.10 4.49 16.14
N ASN A 238 14.81 3.87 15.19
CA ASN A 238 14.83 2.42 15.02
C ASN A 238 15.45 1.71 16.21
N LYS A 239 16.55 2.23 16.79
CA LYS A 239 17.18 1.64 17.97
C LYS A 239 16.24 1.66 19.18
N ILE A 240 15.55 2.78 19.43
CA ILE A 240 14.57 2.91 20.52
C ILE A 240 13.38 1.99 20.28
N LYS A 241 12.83 1.97 19.06
CA LYS A 241 11.74 1.08 18.66
C LYS A 241 12.11 -0.39 18.85
N ASN A 242 13.27 -0.81 18.36
CA ASN A 242 13.76 -2.19 18.49
C ASN A 242 13.98 -2.59 19.94
N LYS A 243 14.49 -1.68 20.79
CA LYS A 243 14.63 -1.95 22.23
C LYS A 243 13.27 -2.14 22.89
N LYS A 244 12.29 -1.29 22.57
CA LYS A 244 10.92 -1.41 23.09
C LYS A 244 10.25 -2.69 22.61
N GLU A 245 10.45 -3.08 21.36
CA GLU A 245 9.88 -4.29 20.79
C GLU A 245 10.47 -5.55 21.43
N ARG A 246 11.81 -5.62 21.54
CA ARG A 246 12.48 -6.72 22.25
C ARG A 246 12.01 -6.82 23.70
N TYR A 247 11.81 -5.69 24.37
CA TYR A 247 11.24 -5.66 25.72
C TYR A 247 9.83 -6.24 25.72
N ARG A 248 8.94 -5.79 24.82
CA ARG A 248 7.57 -6.30 24.73
C ARG A 248 7.51 -7.80 24.47
N ILE A 249 8.27 -8.29 23.49
CA ILE A 249 8.32 -9.72 23.14
C ILE A 249 8.81 -10.54 24.33
N PHE A 250 9.90 -10.12 24.97
CA PHE A 250 10.45 -10.83 26.12
C PHE A 250 9.43 -10.98 27.25
N TYR A 251 8.76 -9.89 27.63
CA TYR A 251 7.76 -9.95 28.71
C TYR A 251 6.46 -10.61 28.29
N LYS A 252 6.08 -10.52 27.01
CA LYS A 252 4.93 -11.25 26.48
C LYS A 252 5.15 -12.76 26.67
N ASN A 253 6.27 -13.28 26.18
CA ASN A 253 6.61 -14.71 26.30
C ASN A 253 6.74 -15.13 27.77
N TYR A 254 7.38 -14.30 28.60
CA TYR A 254 7.51 -14.55 30.02
C TYR A 254 6.14 -14.62 30.74
N TYR A 255 5.21 -13.72 30.41
CA TYR A 255 3.88 -13.74 30.99
C TYR A 255 3.02 -14.87 30.45
N GLU A 256 3.15 -15.24 29.17
CA GLU A 256 2.50 -16.42 28.61
C GLU A 256 2.95 -17.69 29.34
N GLU A 257 4.24 -17.87 29.58
CA GLU A 257 4.77 -19.00 30.35
C GLU A 257 4.24 -19.03 31.78
N VAL A 258 4.33 -17.91 32.49
CA VAL A 258 3.88 -17.82 33.89
C VAL A 258 2.37 -18.07 34.02
N LEU A 259 1.57 -17.49 33.13
CA LEU A 259 0.12 -17.69 33.14
C LEU A 259 -0.28 -19.10 32.70
N SER A 260 0.39 -19.68 31.71
CA SER A 260 0.14 -21.05 31.26
C SER A 260 0.31 -22.03 32.43
N LEU A 261 1.42 -21.95 33.16
CA LEU A 261 1.67 -22.79 34.34
C LEU A 261 0.59 -22.63 35.43
N TYR A 262 -0.01 -21.45 35.56
CA TYR A 262 -1.12 -21.23 36.50
C TYR A 262 -2.45 -21.77 35.97
N LEU A 263 -2.76 -21.55 34.70
CA LEU A 263 -4.02 -22.00 34.10
C LEU A 263 -4.16 -23.53 34.10
N PHE A 264 -3.04 -24.24 33.91
CA PHE A 264 -2.96 -25.71 33.98
C PHE A 264 -2.73 -26.26 35.40
N ASP A 265 -2.94 -25.43 36.44
CA ASP A 265 -2.83 -25.83 37.86
C ASP A 265 -1.46 -26.42 38.26
N ILE A 266 -0.40 -26.05 37.54
CA ILE A 266 0.99 -26.47 37.87
C ILE A 266 1.57 -25.58 38.97
N ASN A 267 1.20 -24.29 39.00
CA ASN A 267 1.62 -23.34 40.03
C ASN A 267 0.43 -22.78 40.81
N ASP A 268 0.62 -22.56 42.11
CA ASP A 268 -0.34 -21.84 42.95
C ASP A 268 -0.35 -20.32 42.67
N TRP A 269 -1.45 -19.66 43.08
CA TRP A 269 -1.62 -18.21 42.97
C TRP A 269 -0.46 -17.40 43.58
N ASN A 270 -0.01 -17.77 44.78
CA ASN A 270 1.08 -17.05 45.48
C ASN A 270 2.40 -17.13 44.71
N THR A 271 2.70 -18.29 44.12
CA THR A 271 3.88 -18.51 43.28
C THR A 271 3.79 -17.67 42.00
N THR A 272 2.62 -17.65 41.36
CA THR A 272 2.35 -16.86 40.15
C THR A 272 2.50 -15.36 40.40
N VAL A 273 1.87 -14.82 41.45
CA VAL A 273 2.01 -13.40 41.82
C VAL A 273 3.47 -13.06 42.15
N THR A 274 4.18 -13.96 42.81
CA THR A 274 5.61 -13.81 43.09
C THR A 274 6.46 -13.80 41.82
N LYS A 275 6.09 -14.51 40.75
CA LYS A 275 6.77 -14.41 39.44
C LYS A 275 6.40 -13.11 38.70
N LEU A 276 5.23 -12.53 38.97
CA LEU A 276 4.75 -11.28 38.37
C LEU A 276 5.26 -9.98 39.04
N LYS A 277 6.40 -9.99 39.76
CA LYS A 277 6.91 -8.83 40.55
C LYS A 277 7.01 -7.51 39.79
N ARG A 278 7.23 -7.56 38.47
CA ARG A 278 7.42 -6.36 37.62
C ARG A 278 6.11 -5.72 37.15
N LEU A 279 4.95 -6.14 37.66
CA LEU A 279 3.66 -5.52 37.36
C LEU A 279 3.50 -4.07 37.86
N ARG A 280 4.42 -3.54 38.66
CA ARG A 280 4.38 -2.11 39.05
C ARG A 280 4.54 -1.16 37.85
N LYS A 281 5.12 -1.61 36.74
CA LYS A 281 5.30 -0.79 35.53
C LYS A 281 4.02 -0.79 34.67
N PRO A 282 3.49 0.38 34.25
CA PRO A 282 2.29 0.45 33.40
C PRO A 282 2.42 -0.33 32.09
N GLU A 283 3.61 -0.32 31.46
CA GLU A 283 3.87 -1.07 30.22
C GLU A 283 3.73 -2.59 30.44
N ASN A 284 4.18 -3.09 31.59
CA ASN A 284 4.11 -4.52 31.90
C ASN A 284 2.66 -4.97 32.17
N ARG A 285 1.87 -4.13 32.85
CA ARG A 285 0.43 -4.37 33.03
C ARG A 285 -0.28 -4.42 31.68
N ARG A 286 0.06 -3.52 30.76
CA ARG A 286 -0.46 -3.54 29.38
C ARG A 286 -0.10 -4.81 28.61
N ILE A 287 1.16 -5.25 28.70
CA ILE A 287 1.59 -6.50 28.07
C ILE A 287 0.81 -7.68 28.67
N LEU A 288 0.68 -7.74 29.99
CA LEU A 288 -0.08 -8.81 30.66
C LEU A 288 -1.56 -8.82 30.24
N THR A 289 -2.23 -7.67 30.20
CA THR A 289 -3.61 -7.57 29.69
C THR A 289 -3.73 -8.06 28.25
N SER A 290 -2.76 -7.75 27.39
CA SER A 290 -2.76 -8.26 26.02
C SER A 290 -2.58 -9.78 25.94
N VAL A 291 -1.77 -10.38 26.82
CA VAL A 291 -1.64 -11.84 26.91
C VAL A 291 -2.94 -12.48 27.39
N LEU A 292 -3.59 -11.90 28.41
CA LEU A 292 -4.89 -12.38 28.89
C LEU A 292 -5.96 -12.34 27.80
N LEU A 293 -5.98 -11.31 26.95
CA LEU A 293 -6.87 -11.25 25.78
C LEU A 293 -6.59 -12.38 24.78
N ILE A 294 -5.32 -12.64 24.45
CA ILE A 294 -4.94 -13.73 23.56
C ILE A 294 -5.39 -15.08 24.13
N PHE A 295 -5.23 -15.27 25.44
CA PHE A 295 -5.68 -16.50 26.11
C PHE A 295 -7.21 -16.60 26.10
N LYS A 296 -7.93 -15.50 26.32
CA LYS A 296 -9.41 -15.43 26.24
C LYS A 296 -9.93 -15.79 24.85
N GLU A 297 -9.22 -15.41 23.79
CA GLU A 297 -9.60 -15.71 22.40
C GLU A 297 -9.38 -17.19 22.05
N ASN A 298 -8.39 -17.86 22.66
CA ASN A 298 -7.98 -19.22 22.30
C ASN A 298 -8.44 -20.32 23.26
N LEU A 299 -8.76 -19.99 24.50
CA LEU A 299 -9.13 -20.96 25.55
C LEU A 299 -10.62 -20.84 25.89
N ARG A 300 -11.27 -21.97 26.15
CA ARG A 300 -12.69 -22.06 26.55
C ARG A 300 -12.86 -22.95 27.77
N GLY A 301 -14.03 -22.90 28.42
CA GLY A 301 -14.35 -23.73 29.59
C GLY A 301 -13.78 -23.17 30.89
N GLU A 302 -13.29 -24.02 31.80
CA GLU A 302 -12.86 -23.63 33.15
C GLU A 302 -11.71 -22.61 33.16
N MET A 303 -10.80 -22.68 32.18
CA MET A 303 -9.72 -21.71 32.00
C MET A 303 -10.25 -20.29 31.75
N ASP A 304 -11.44 -20.17 31.17
CA ASP A 304 -12.06 -18.88 30.86
C ASP A 304 -12.38 -18.06 32.12
N ALA A 305 -12.83 -18.75 33.17
CA ALA A 305 -13.12 -18.15 34.47
C ALA A 305 -11.85 -17.71 35.19
N LYS A 306 -10.79 -18.55 35.16
CA LYS A 306 -9.48 -18.22 35.75
C LYS A 306 -8.85 -16.97 35.10
N ILE A 307 -8.98 -16.79 33.79
CA ILE A 307 -8.47 -15.60 33.08
C ILE A 307 -9.13 -14.32 33.62
N THR A 308 -10.46 -14.32 33.75
CA THR A 308 -11.20 -13.19 34.32
C THR A 308 -10.83 -12.96 35.77
N GLU A 309 -10.65 -14.02 36.56
CA GLU A 309 -10.21 -13.93 37.95
C GLU A 309 -8.82 -13.30 38.06
N ILE A 310 -7.84 -13.72 37.25
CA ILE A 310 -6.49 -13.11 37.22
C ILE A 310 -6.60 -11.61 36.93
N PHE A 311 -7.40 -11.25 35.93
CA PHE A 311 -7.57 -9.86 35.50
C PHE A 311 -8.08 -8.96 36.63
N VAL A 312 -9.06 -9.44 37.39
CA VAL A 312 -9.66 -8.73 38.52
C VAL A 312 -8.73 -8.74 39.75
N ARG A 313 -8.16 -9.89 40.13
CA ARG A 313 -7.28 -10.02 41.30
C ARG A 313 -5.99 -9.19 41.18
N LEU A 314 -5.48 -9.00 39.96
CA LEU A 314 -4.33 -8.11 39.68
C LEU A 314 -4.72 -6.64 39.47
N GLU A 315 -5.99 -6.32 39.66
CA GLU A 315 -6.60 -4.99 39.48
C GLU A 315 -6.41 -4.39 38.08
N LEU A 316 -6.21 -5.24 37.07
CA LEU A 316 -6.01 -4.78 35.68
C LEU A 316 -7.31 -4.19 35.11
N ASN A 317 -8.46 -4.63 35.62
CA ASN A 317 -9.76 -4.04 35.33
C ASN A 317 -9.83 -2.54 35.65
N LYS A 318 -9.17 -2.06 36.73
CA LYS A 318 -9.09 -0.62 37.05
C LYS A 318 -8.32 0.17 35.99
N ASP A 319 -7.28 -0.42 35.40
CA ASP A 319 -6.51 0.23 34.32
C ASP A 319 -7.30 0.33 33.02
N SER A 320 -8.07 -0.71 32.68
CA SER A 320 -8.95 -0.72 31.52
C SER A 320 -10.11 0.25 31.72
N LEU A 321 -10.69 0.31 32.93
CA LEU A 321 -11.70 1.31 33.28
C LEU A 321 -11.15 2.74 33.15
N LYS A 322 -9.91 3.00 33.58
CA LYS A 322 -9.25 4.29 33.37
C LYS A 322 -9.11 4.65 31.89
N LEU A 323 -8.89 3.65 31.01
CA LEU A 323 -8.85 3.90 29.56
C LEU A 323 -10.20 4.35 29.00
N THR A 324 -11.32 3.79 29.48
CA THR A 324 -12.67 4.19 29.01
C THR A 324 -12.97 5.68 29.27
N LYS A 325 -12.27 6.28 30.24
CA LYS A 325 -12.37 7.71 30.59
C LYS A 325 -11.33 8.61 29.89
N SER A 326 -10.44 8.04 29.06
CA SER A 326 -9.40 8.79 28.35
C SER A 326 -9.99 9.76 27.32
N LEU A 327 -9.38 10.93 27.11
CA LEU A 327 -9.78 11.84 26.01
C LEU A 327 -9.52 11.24 24.62
N PHE A 328 -8.51 10.37 24.50
CA PHE A 328 -8.17 9.72 23.24
C PHE A 328 -9.12 8.57 22.90
N TYR A 329 -9.79 8.66 21.75
CA TYR A 329 -10.80 7.69 21.33
C TYR A 329 -10.29 6.25 21.21
N TYR A 330 -9.08 6.06 20.67
CA TYR A 330 -8.49 4.73 20.51
C TYR A 330 -8.21 4.05 21.86
N LYS A 331 -7.87 4.85 22.88
CA LYS A 331 -7.71 4.34 24.26
C LYS A 331 -9.07 3.97 24.85
N LYS A 332 -10.11 4.78 24.66
CA LYS A 332 -11.46 4.44 25.12
C LYS A 332 -11.94 3.12 24.52
N ALA A 333 -11.85 2.97 23.20
CA ALA A 333 -12.22 1.75 22.50
C ALA A 333 -11.40 0.54 23.01
N GLN A 334 -10.08 0.71 23.18
CA GLN A 334 -9.25 -0.34 23.79
C GLN A 334 -9.75 -0.73 25.20
N GLY A 335 -10.08 0.25 26.04
CA GLY A 335 -10.61 -0.02 27.39
C GLY A 335 -11.95 -0.76 27.36
N ILE A 336 -12.84 -0.41 26.45
CA ILE A 336 -14.12 -1.11 26.24
C ILE A 336 -13.83 -2.55 25.82
N ARG A 337 -12.99 -2.78 24.80
CA ARG A 337 -12.62 -4.14 24.35
C ARG A 337 -12.02 -4.99 25.47
N GLU A 338 -11.08 -4.42 26.22
CA GLU A 338 -10.42 -5.09 27.34
C GLU A 338 -11.44 -5.51 28.40
N LEU A 339 -12.32 -4.60 28.82
CA LEU A 339 -13.36 -4.88 29.82
C LEU A 339 -14.39 -5.88 29.30
N THR A 340 -14.92 -5.67 28.09
CA THR A 340 -15.89 -6.59 27.49
C THR A 340 -15.37 -8.02 27.55
N ASN A 341 -14.14 -8.25 27.12
CA ASN A 341 -13.57 -9.60 27.03
C ASN A 341 -13.14 -10.17 28.38
N LEU A 342 -12.55 -9.38 29.28
CA LEU A 342 -11.92 -9.89 30.50
C LEU A 342 -12.73 -9.65 31.78
N ASP A 343 -13.60 -8.64 31.82
CA ASP A 343 -14.50 -8.31 32.94
C ASP A 343 -15.91 -7.91 32.42
N PRO A 344 -16.69 -8.88 31.90
CA PRO A 344 -18.00 -8.61 31.30
C PRO A 344 -18.98 -7.90 32.25
N LYS A 345 -18.91 -8.19 33.56
CA LYS A 345 -19.79 -7.58 34.57
C LYS A 345 -19.58 -6.07 34.64
N SER A 346 -18.33 -5.62 34.76
CA SER A 346 -18.01 -4.19 34.77
C SER A 346 -18.30 -3.53 33.42
N ALA A 347 -18.08 -4.23 32.31
CA ALA A 347 -18.35 -3.71 30.97
C ALA A 347 -19.85 -3.41 30.76
N THR A 348 -20.72 -4.32 31.21
CA THR A 348 -22.19 -4.20 31.10
C THR A 348 -22.69 -2.90 31.73
N ASN A 349 -22.14 -2.51 32.88
CA ASN A 349 -22.55 -1.30 33.60
C ASN A 349 -22.22 0.02 32.87
N ILE A 350 -21.25 0.01 31.95
CA ILE A 350 -20.78 1.24 31.30
C ILE A 350 -21.12 1.30 29.81
N ILE A 351 -21.47 0.18 29.18
CA ILE A 351 -21.50 0.06 27.72
C ILE A 351 -22.55 0.96 27.06
N ASN A 352 -23.70 1.13 27.71
CA ASN A 352 -24.80 1.96 27.21
C ASN A 352 -24.39 3.42 27.00
N ASN A 353 -23.44 3.93 27.79
CA ASN A 353 -22.91 5.29 27.65
C ASN A 353 -22.15 5.52 26.33
N PHE A 354 -21.74 4.45 25.65
CA PHE A 354 -20.86 4.52 24.48
C PHE A 354 -21.54 4.13 23.15
N ILE A 355 -22.76 3.56 23.21
CA ILE A 355 -23.52 3.11 22.01
C ILE A 355 -23.69 4.23 20.98
N ASN A 356 -23.90 5.46 21.46
CA ASN A 356 -24.10 6.66 20.66
C ASN A 356 -22.93 7.67 20.79
N ASP A 357 -21.71 7.25 21.17
CA ASP A 357 -20.54 8.16 21.24
C ASP A 357 -20.31 8.88 19.91
N LYS A 358 -19.80 10.11 19.93
CA LYS A 358 -19.52 10.87 18.69
C LYS A 358 -18.49 10.22 17.77
N HIS A 359 -17.54 9.44 18.30
CA HIS A 359 -16.51 8.79 17.50
C HIS A 359 -16.96 7.42 17.02
N TYR A 360 -16.83 7.17 15.71
CA TYR A 360 -17.31 5.92 15.13
C TYR A 360 -16.62 4.69 15.74
N GLN A 361 -15.31 4.74 16.03
CA GLN A 361 -14.58 3.59 16.58
C GLN A 361 -15.11 3.18 17.96
N ILE A 362 -15.49 4.16 18.78
CA ILE A 362 -16.06 3.91 20.10
C ILE A 362 -17.45 3.31 19.95
N ARG A 363 -18.30 3.88 19.09
CA ARG A 363 -19.63 3.31 18.82
C ARG A 363 -19.56 1.89 18.31
N THR A 364 -18.71 1.63 17.32
CA THR A 364 -18.53 0.28 16.75
C THR A 364 -18.13 -0.70 17.84
N GLU A 365 -17.11 -0.37 18.63
CA GLU A 365 -16.66 -1.25 19.73
C GLU A 365 -17.77 -1.45 20.77
N ALA A 366 -18.51 -0.39 21.12
CA ALA A 366 -19.56 -0.45 22.11
C ALA A 366 -20.77 -1.28 21.65
N GLN A 367 -21.21 -1.09 20.40
CA GLN A 367 -22.33 -1.81 19.80
C GLN A 367 -22.01 -3.31 19.64
N VAL A 368 -20.79 -3.64 19.19
CA VAL A 368 -20.33 -5.04 19.10
C VAL A 368 -20.20 -5.67 20.49
N SER A 369 -19.66 -4.92 21.45
CA SER A 369 -19.58 -5.37 22.84
C SER A 369 -20.96 -5.61 23.43
N TYR A 370 -21.95 -4.75 23.15
CA TYR A 370 -23.31 -4.89 23.65
C TYR A 370 -23.93 -6.24 23.24
N VAL A 371 -23.80 -6.63 21.97
CA VAL A 371 -24.27 -7.93 21.45
C VAL A 371 -23.73 -9.09 22.28
N ARG A 372 -22.45 -9.03 22.65
CA ARG A 372 -21.81 -10.09 23.46
C ARG A 372 -22.22 -10.05 24.94
N LEU A 373 -22.49 -8.88 25.48
CA LEU A 373 -22.79 -8.68 26.91
C LEU A 373 -24.26 -8.95 27.25
N HIS A 374 -25.17 -8.86 26.28
CA HIS A 374 -26.62 -9.03 26.47
C HIS A 374 -27.16 -10.19 25.60
N PRO A 375 -26.85 -11.46 25.92
CA PRO A 375 -27.27 -12.59 25.09
C PRO A 375 -28.79 -12.76 24.99
N GLU A 376 -29.55 -12.34 26.01
CA GLU A 376 -31.02 -12.38 25.98
C GLU A 376 -31.64 -11.32 25.05
N SER A 377 -30.90 -10.24 24.77
CA SER A 377 -31.40 -9.09 24.01
C SER A 377 -30.28 -8.42 23.19
N PRO A 378 -29.59 -9.17 22.29
CA PRO A 378 -28.31 -8.76 21.71
C PRO A 378 -28.38 -7.51 20.84
N PHE A 379 -29.57 -7.21 20.29
CA PHE A 379 -29.80 -6.10 19.38
C PHE A 379 -30.70 -4.99 19.95
N ASP A 380 -31.01 -5.00 21.25
CA ASP A 380 -31.91 -4.00 21.83
C ASP A 380 -31.39 -2.56 21.72
N PHE A 381 -30.08 -2.38 21.70
CA PHE A 381 -29.45 -1.08 21.45
C PHE A 381 -29.87 -0.44 20.11
N LEU A 382 -30.39 -1.20 19.14
CA LEU A 382 -30.88 -0.70 17.84
C LEU A 382 -32.06 0.28 18.00
N LYS A 383 -32.86 0.13 19.07
CA LYS A 383 -34.01 1.00 19.38
C LYS A 383 -33.56 2.43 19.71
N ASP A 384 -32.40 2.57 20.35
CA ASP A 384 -31.89 3.84 20.87
C ASP A 384 -30.84 4.49 19.95
N LEU A 385 -30.63 3.98 18.74
CA LEU A 385 -29.58 4.48 17.85
C LEU A 385 -29.90 5.86 17.26
N ILE A 386 -29.06 6.83 17.60
CA ILE A 386 -29.10 8.19 17.05
C ILE A 386 -28.29 8.26 15.75
N SER A 387 -27.21 7.49 15.66
CA SER A 387 -26.31 7.45 14.51
C SER A 387 -26.53 6.22 13.63
N PRO A 388 -26.16 6.27 12.33
CA PRO A 388 -26.25 5.12 11.42
C PRO A 388 -25.52 3.87 11.95
N PHE A 389 -26.19 2.72 11.88
CA PHE A 389 -25.58 1.41 12.13
C PHE A 389 -24.71 1.00 10.94
N SER A 390 -23.40 1.18 11.04
CA SER A 390 -22.48 1.03 9.89
C SER A 390 -22.41 -0.42 9.37
N LYS A 391 -22.18 -0.62 8.07
CA LYS A 391 -22.03 -1.97 7.47
C LYS A 391 -20.94 -2.81 8.14
N TRP A 392 -19.82 -2.18 8.52
CA TRP A 392 -18.75 -2.88 9.25
C TRP A 392 -19.22 -3.33 10.64
N THR A 393 -19.93 -2.47 11.36
CA THR A 393 -20.50 -2.82 12.67
C THR A 393 -21.57 -3.90 12.52
N GLN A 394 -22.43 -3.84 11.50
CA GLN A 394 -23.41 -4.89 11.18
C GLN A 394 -22.75 -6.25 10.99
N LEU A 395 -21.70 -6.30 10.17
CA LEU A 395 -20.96 -7.53 9.90
C LEU A 395 -20.28 -8.08 11.18
N THR A 396 -19.67 -7.20 11.96
CA THR A 396 -18.97 -7.60 13.19
C THR A 396 -19.96 -8.06 14.26
N ALA A 397 -21.08 -7.34 14.43
CA ALA A 397 -22.17 -7.72 15.32
C ALA A 397 -22.74 -9.10 14.93
N PHE A 398 -23.00 -9.33 13.65
CA PHE A 398 -23.44 -10.63 13.14
C PHE A 398 -22.40 -11.74 13.39
N HIS A 399 -21.11 -11.45 13.17
CA HIS A 399 -20.04 -12.40 13.44
C HIS A 399 -19.99 -12.79 14.93
N ILE A 400 -20.02 -11.81 15.84
CA ILE A 400 -20.02 -12.05 17.29
C ILE A 400 -21.28 -12.81 17.73
N PHE A 401 -22.45 -12.41 17.22
CA PHE A 401 -23.71 -13.11 17.43
C PHE A 401 -23.62 -14.61 17.08
N ARG A 402 -23.06 -14.93 15.90
CA ARG A 402 -22.84 -16.32 15.45
C ARG A 402 -21.77 -17.05 16.25
N LEU A 403 -20.65 -16.39 16.52
CA LEU A 403 -19.50 -16.97 17.24
C LEU A 403 -19.88 -17.44 18.65
N HIS A 404 -20.75 -16.68 19.31
CA HIS A 404 -21.22 -16.96 20.66
C HIS A 404 -22.53 -17.75 20.72
N GLN A 405 -23.07 -18.18 19.56
CA GLN A 405 -24.29 -18.98 19.46
C GLN A 405 -25.47 -18.36 20.24
N ILE A 406 -25.59 -17.03 20.16
CA ILE A 406 -26.64 -16.29 20.85
C ILE A 406 -28.00 -16.64 20.21
N PRO A 407 -29.08 -16.84 21.00
CA PRO A 407 -30.42 -17.08 20.47
C PRO A 407 -30.84 -15.99 19.48
N VAL A 408 -31.44 -16.39 18.36
CA VAL A 408 -31.88 -15.45 17.31
C VAL A 408 -33.08 -14.66 17.83
N PRO A 409 -33.00 -13.32 17.94
CA PRO A 409 -34.14 -12.51 18.31
C PRO A 409 -35.06 -12.30 17.10
N ALA A 410 -36.32 -11.93 17.36
CA ALA A 410 -37.23 -11.49 16.31
C ALA A 410 -36.79 -10.11 15.80
N PHE A 411 -36.22 -10.05 14.60
CA PHE A 411 -35.68 -8.81 14.03
C PHE A 411 -36.78 -7.82 13.60
N ILE A 412 -38.02 -8.30 13.52
CA ILE A 412 -39.21 -7.49 13.28
C ILE A 412 -39.37 -6.38 14.32
N ASN A 413 -38.97 -6.63 15.58
CA ASN A 413 -39.05 -5.70 16.70
C ASN A 413 -38.19 -4.44 16.54
N TYR A 414 -37.31 -4.41 15.54
CA TYR A 414 -36.39 -3.30 15.28
C TYR A 414 -36.63 -2.63 13.91
N MET A 415 -37.64 -3.07 13.17
CA MET A 415 -37.97 -2.54 11.83
C MET A 415 -38.55 -1.13 11.85
N ASP A 416 -39.14 -0.68 12.95
CA ASP A 416 -39.66 0.69 13.09
C ASP A 416 -38.57 1.73 13.42
N SER A 417 -37.29 1.34 13.35
CA SER A 417 -36.19 2.27 13.60
C SER A 417 -36.20 3.43 12.60
N ALA A 418 -36.03 4.66 13.08
CA ALA A 418 -35.89 5.86 12.24
C ALA A 418 -34.72 5.75 11.26
N GLN A 419 -33.68 5.00 11.61
CA GLN A 419 -32.47 4.83 10.81
C GLN A 419 -32.66 3.77 9.71
N PRO A 420 -32.60 4.12 8.42
CA PRO A 420 -32.79 3.15 7.33
C PRO A 420 -31.76 2.01 7.32
N ASN A 421 -30.54 2.28 7.79
CA ASN A 421 -29.50 1.26 7.88
C ASN A 421 -29.84 0.16 8.90
N VAL A 422 -30.62 0.49 9.94
CA VAL A 422 -31.13 -0.49 10.91
C VAL A 422 -32.23 -1.32 10.26
N ARG A 423 -33.22 -0.69 9.62
CA ARG A 423 -34.30 -1.40 8.90
C ARG A 423 -33.74 -2.36 7.84
N ASN A 424 -32.76 -1.90 7.06
CA ASN A 424 -32.09 -2.71 6.04
C ASN A 424 -31.28 -3.87 6.64
N PHE A 425 -30.70 -3.70 7.82
CA PHE A 425 -30.05 -4.78 8.55
C PHE A 425 -31.09 -5.80 9.02
N CYS A 426 -32.20 -5.36 9.61
CA CYS A 426 -33.29 -6.23 10.05
C CYS A 426 -33.87 -7.03 8.89
N LEU A 427 -34.20 -6.42 7.75
CA LEU A 427 -34.69 -7.14 6.56
C LEU A 427 -33.72 -8.23 6.11
N ARG A 428 -32.41 -7.97 6.13
CA ARG A 428 -31.39 -8.99 5.78
C ARG A 428 -31.37 -10.13 6.78
N MET A 429 -31.50 -9.84 8.07
CA MET A 429 -31.52 -10.87 9.10
C MET A 429 -32.81 -11.69 9.05
N ILE A 430 -33.95 -11.05 8.80
CA ILE A 430 -35.25 -11.70 8.58
C ILE A 430 -35.15 -12.69 7.41
N ILE A 431 -34.61 -12.27 6.26
CA ILE A 431 -34.37 -13.14 5.10
C ILE A 431 -33.43 -14.29 5.48
N PHE A 432 -32.30 -13.97 6.11
CA PHE A 432 -31.26 -14.96 6.44
C PHE A 432 -31.73 -16.03 7.43
N PHE A 433 -32.51 -15.65 8.44
CA PHE A 433 -33.04 -16.57 9.45
C PHE A 433 -34.44 -17.12 9.09
N GLN A 434 -34.97 -16.77 7.93
CA GLN A 434 -36.31 -17.16 7.47
C GLN A 434 -37.42 -16.85 8.50
N GLN A 435 -37.40 -15.63 9.05
CA GLN A 435 -38.43 -15.16 9.99
C GLN A 435 -39.68 -14.74 9.21
N PHE A 436 -40.76 -15.50 9.32
CA PHE A 436 -42.03 -15.24 8.62
C PHE A 436 -43.09 -14.58 9.51
N GLU A 437 -42.75 -14.25 10.76
CA GLU A 437 -43.67 -13.56 11.67
C GLU A 437 -43.94 -12.10 11.21
N ASP A 438 -45.20 -11.67 11.29
CA ASP A 438 -45.65 -10.29 11.02
C ASP A 438 -45.21 -9.69 9.67
N ALA A 439 -45.61 -10.34 8.58
CA ALA A 439 -45.41 -9.87 7.20
C ALA A 439 -45.87 -8.42 6.94
N THR A 440 -46.81 -7.91 7.74
CA THR A 440 -47.32 -6.53 7.63
C THR A 440 -46.21 -5.48 7.73
N GLU A 441 -45.23 -5.67 8.62
CA GLU A 441 -44.11 -4.73 8.75
C GLU A 441 -43.18 -4.77 7.53
N ILE A 442 -43.02 -5.94 6.90
CA ILE A 442 -42.25 -6.09 5.65
C ILE A 442 -42.98 -5.34 4.52
N PHE A 443 -44.31 -5.45 4.44
CA PHE A 443 -45.09 -4.74 3.42
C PHE A 443 -45.00 -3.23 3.56
N LYS A 444 -44.99 -2.67 4.78
CA LYS A 444 -44.75 -1.24 5.01
C LYS A 444 -43.43 -0.75 4.42
N MET A 445 -42.40 -1.60 4.38
CA MET A 445 -41.08 -1.22 3.84
C MET A 445 -41.07 -1.02 2.33
N ILE A 446 -42.08 -1.52 1.61
CA ILE A 446 -42.27 -1.26 0.17
C ILE A 446 -42.53 0.24 -0.08
N GLU A 447 -43.12 0.97 0.87
CA GLU A 447 -43.42 2.39 0.71
C GLU A 447 -42.24 3.30 1.11
N SER A 448 -41.08 2.71 1.44
CA SER A 448 -39.91 3.47 1.86
C SER A 448 -39.40 4.41 0.76
N LYS A 449 -39.03 5.64 1.13
CA LYS A 449 -38.39 6.61 0.22
C LYS A 449 -37.08 6.10 -0.37
N LEU A 450 -36.41 5.17 0.31
CA LEU A 450 -35.11 4.65 -0.09
C LEU A 450 -35.26 3.37 -0.93
N GLU A 451 -34.82 3.44 -2.18
CA GLU A 451 -34.80 2.32 -3.13
C GLU A 451 -34.19 1.06 -2.54
N ALA A 452 -33.06 1.18 -1.84
CA ALA A 452 -32.36 0.03 -1.25
C ALA A 452 -33.18 -0.67 -0.15
N THR A 453 -34.05 0.05 0.55
CA THR A 453 -34.98 -0.55 1.53
C THR A 453 -36.10 -1.29 0.82
N ARG A 454 -36.67 -0.67 -0.22
CA ARG A 454 -37.70 -1.33 -1.04
C ARG A 454 -37.17 -2.60 -1.71
N LEU A 455 -35.95 -2.58 -2.25
CA LEU A 455 -35.28 -3.75 -2.80
C LEU A 455 -35.22 -4.91 -1.80
N LEU A 456 -34.83 -4.61 -0.54
CA LEU A 456 -34.75 -5.63 0.50
C LEU A 456 -36.14 -6.13 0.93
N ALA A 457 -37.15 -5.27 0.92
CA ALA A 457 -38.52 -5.69 1.18
C ALA A 457 -39.04 -6.63 0.08
N ILE A 458 -38.80 -6.29 -1.20
CA ILE A 458 -39.15 -7.14 -2.36
C ILE A 458 -38.47 -8.51 -2.23
N ARG A 459 -37.18 -8.55 -1.86
CA ARG A 459 -36.47 -9.80 -1.59
C ARG A 459 -37.05 -10.58 -0.43
N ALA A 460 -37.41 -9.92 0.67
CA ALA A 460 -38.03 -10.57 1.80
C ALA A 460 -39.36 -11.23 1.41
N ILE A 461 -40.20 -10.52 0.64
CA ILE A 461 -41.47 -11.04 0.14
C ILE A 461 -41.25 -12.28 -0.73
N ASN A 462 -40.26 -12.23 -1.62
CA ASN A 462 -39.89 -13.35 -2.49
C ASN A 462 -39.36 -14.56 -1.72
N ASP A 463 -38.29 -14.36 -0.94
CA ASP A 463 -37.53 -15.43 -0.29
C ASP A 463 -38.35 -16.12 0.81
N LEU A 464 -39.20 -15.37 1.52
CA LEU A 464 -40.09 -15.90 2.57
C LEU A 464 -41.43 -16.40 2.03
N ARG A 465 -41.68 -16.31 0.71
CA ARG A 465 -42.94 -16.74 0.07
C ARG A 465 -44.18 -16.05 0.64
N LEU A 466 -44.12 -14.73 0.81
CA LEU A 466 -45.26 -13.93 1.30
C LEU A 466 -46.23 -13.65 0.15
N TYR A 467 -47.13 -14.59 -0.12
CA TYR A 467 -48.10 -14.52 -1.23
C TYR A 467 -48.95 -13.23 -1.22
N ASP A 468 -49.36 -12.76 -0.03
CA ASP A 468 -50.13 -11.52 0.12
C ASP A 468 -49.40 -10.28 -0.42
N GLY A 469 -48.06 -10.33 -0.49
CA GLY A 469 -47.23 -9.26 -1.03
C GLY A 469 -47.28 -9.15 -2.56
N LYS A 470 -47.77 -10.17 -3.28
CA LYS A 470 -47.77 -10.23 -4.75
C LYS A 470 -48.43 -9.01 -5.38
N LEU A 471 -49.67 -8.70 -4.96
CA LEU A 471 -50.43 -7.57 -5.49
C LEU A 471 -49.76 -6.22 -5.21
N LEU A 472 -49.09 -6.10 -4.05
CA LEU A 472 -48.33 -4.89 -3.70
C LEU A 472 -47.13 -4.72 -4.64
N LEU A 473 -46.40 -5.80 -4.93
CA LEU A 473 -45.26 -5.77 -5.84
C LEU A 473 -45.65 -5.36 -7.26
N LEU A 474 -46.73 -5.93 -7.79
CA LEU A 474 -47.25 -5.58 -9.11
C LEU A 474 -47.68 -4.11 -9.18
N LYS A 475 -48.34 -3.61 -8.13
CA LYS A 475 -48.80 -2.21 -8.06
C LYS A 475 -47.66 -1.19 -8.13
N ILE A 476 -46.49 -1.51 -7.55
CA ILE A 476 -45.35 -0.58 -7.52
C ILE A 476 -44.41 -0.73 -8.72
N TYR A 477 -44.53 -1.81 -9.50
CA TYR A 477 -43.57 -2.20 -10.54
C TYR A 477 -43.19 -1.05 -11.49
N ASP A 478 -44.18 -0.35 -12.06
CA ASP A 478 -43.93 0.73 -13.04
C ASP A 478 -43.23 1.96 -12.42
N SER A 479 -43.34 2.14 -11.10
CA SER A 479 -42.74 3.26 -10.37
C SER A 479 -41.31 2.98 -9.87
N GLU A 480 -40.87 1.71 -9.92
CA GLU A 480 -39.59 1.28 -9.41
C GLU A 480 -38.45 1.41 -10.45
N PRO A 481 -37.19 1.58 -10.00
CA PRO A 481 -36.05 1.50 -10.90
C PRO A 481 -35.80 0.06 -11.34
N ALA A 482 -35.04 -0.08 -12.43
CA ALA A 482 -34.79 -1.36 -13.10
C ALA A 482 -34.31 -2.49 -12.17
N VAL A 483 -33.50 -2.18 -11.15
CA VAL A 483 -33.01 -3.17 -10.18
C VAL A 483 -34.15 -3.79 -9.37
N ASN A 484 -35.09 -2.96 -8.90
CA ASN A 484 -36.25 -3.41 -8.13
C ASN A 484 -37.28 -4.09 -9.03
N GLN A 485 -37.49 -3.59 -10.24
CA GLN A 485 -38.34 -4.24 -11.25
C GLN A 485 -37.89 -5.67 -11.56
N ILE A 486 -36.59 -5.88 -11.76
CA ILE A 486 -36.02 -7.22 -11.96
C ILE A 486 -36.29 -8.14 -10.75
N GLU A 487 -36.17 -7.60 -9.53
CA GLU A 487 -36.44 -8.37 -8.32
C GLU A 487 -37.93 -8.71 -8.15
N ILE A 488 -38.84 -7.81 -8.57
CA ILE A 488 -40.28 -8.08 -8.62
C ILE A 488 -40.58 -9.20 -9.62
N ILE A 489 -39.99 -9.16 -10.81
CA ILE A 489 -40.14 -10.23 -11.81
C ILE A 489 -39.67 -11.56 -11.23
N LYS A 490 -38.50 -11.59 -10.59
CA LYS A 490 -37.98 -12.78 -9.89
C LYS A 490 -38.90 -13.28 -8.78
N ALA A 491 -39.63 -12.39 -8.10
CA ALA A 491 -40.59 -12.78 -7.08
C ALA A 491 -41.73 -13.59 -7.70
N LEU A 492 -42.23 -13.21 -8.87
CA LEU A 492 -43.33 -13.93 -9.54
C LEU A 492 -42.99 -15.37 -9.90
N ARG A 493 -41.70 -15.70 -10.09
CA ARG A 493 -41.24 -17.09 -10.17
C ARG A 493 -41.73 -17.95 -9.00
N ASN A 494 -41.80 -17.33 -7.83
CA ASN A 494 -41.88 -18.00 -6.54
C ASN A 494 -43.24 -17.81 -5.86
N ILE A 495 -43.87 -16.66 -6.05
CA ILE A 495 -45.16 -16.29 -5.46
C ILE A 495 -46.24 -15.99 -6.50
N GLY A 496 -45.90 -16.02 -7.79
CA GLY A 496 -46.84 -15.78 -8.88
C GLY A 496 -47.71 -17.00 -9.19
N ASP A 497 -48.79 -16.75 -9.94
CA ASP A 497 -49.74 -17.74 -10.42
C ASP A 497 -50.17 -17.45 -11.88
N GLU A 498 -51.18 -18.17 -12.38
CA GLU A 498 -51.62 -18.06 -13.77
C GLU A 498 -52.15 -16.65 -14.13
N GLU A 499 -52.59 -15.85 -13.15
CA GLU A 499 -53.08 -14.48 -13.40
C GLU A 499 -51.94 -13.53 -13.81
N ASP A 500 -50.70 -13.86 -13.44
CA ASP A 500 -49.52 -13.04 -13.67
C ASP A 500 -48.87 -13.26 -15.06
N ILE A 501 -49.36 -14.23 -15.83
CA ILE A 501 -48.82 -14.58 -17.16
C ILE A 501 -48.89 -13.39 -18.10
N TYR A 502 -50.01 -12.67 -18.14
CA TYR A 502 -50.17 -11.51 -19.02
C TYR A 502 -49.19 -10.38 -18.67
N PHE A 503 -48.93 -10.19 -17.37
CA PHE A 503 -47.92 -9.25 -16.92
C PHE A 503 -46.53 -9.67 -17.41
N LEU A 504 -46.13 -10.94 -17.19
CA LEU A 504 -44.84 -11.45 -17.65
C LEU A 504 -44.70 -11.40 -19.19
N GLU A 505 -45.75 -11.71 -19.95
CA GLU A 505 -45.80 -11.56 -21.42
C GLU A 505 -45.52 -10.10 -21.81
N SER A 506 -46.14 -9.12 -21.14
CA SER A 506 -45.91 -7.70 -21.40
C SER A 506 -44.46 -7.27 -21.17
N VAL A 507 -43.79 -7.83 -20.16
CA VAL A 507 -42.38 -7.58 -19.86
C VAL A 507 -41.46 -8.24 -20.90
N ILE A 508 -41.78 -9.44 -21.38
CA ILE A 508 -41.03 -10.13 -22.44
C ILE A 508 -41.07 -9.30 -23.74
N LEU A 509 -42.19 -8.67 -24.04
CA LEU A 509 -42.37 -7.85 -25.24
C LEU A 509 -41.60 -6.53 -25.15
N SER A 510 -41.78 -5.79 -24.06
CA SER A 510 -41.34 -4.38 -23.94
C SER A 510 -40.06 -4.15 -23.14
N GLY A 511 -39.65 -5.10 -22.30
CA GLY A 511 -38.57 -4.92 -21.32
C GLY A 511 -37.16 -4.88 -21.90
N SER A 512 -36.19 -4.49 -21.08
CA SER A 512 -34.76 -4.62 -21.39
C SER A 512 -34.34 -6.09 -21.50
N VAL A 513 -33.21 -6.39 -22.15
CA VAL A 513 -32.73 -7.78 -22.33
C VAL A 513 -32.68 -8.55 -21.00
N THR A 514 -32.18 -7.93 -19.93
CA THR A 514 -32.12 -8.55 -18.60
C THR A 514 -33.51 -8.82 -18.02
N MET A 515 -34.47 -7.90 -18.20
CA MET A 515 -35.86 -8.11 -17.78
C MET A 515 -36.55 -9.20 -18.58
N LYS A 516 -36.31 -9.27 -19.90
CA LYS A 516 -36.85 -10.35 -20.76
C LYS A 516 -36.34 -11.71 -20.31
N VAL A 517 -35.04 -11.84 -20.06
CA VAL A 517 -34.44 -13.08 -19.54
C VAL A 517 -35.10 -13.48 -18.22
N GLU A 518 -35.24 -12.55 -17.26
CA GLU A 518 -35.86 -12.91 -15.99
C GLU A 518 -37.37 -13.11 -16.05
N ALA A 519 -38.08 -12.46 -16.97
CA ALA A 519 -39.50 -12.71 -17.18
C ALA A 519 -39.71 -14.10 -17.78
N CYS A 520 -38.90 -14.49 -18.78
CA CYS A 520 -38.91 -15.85 -19.32
C CYS A 520 -38.57 -16.88 -18.24
N ARG A 521 -37.52 -16.63 -17.44
CA ARG A 521 -37.13 -17.54 -16.34
C ARG A 521 -38.23 -17.66 -15.29
N SER A 522 -38.87 -16.55 -14.93
CA SER A 522 -39.93 -16.54 -13.93
C SER A 522 -41.14 -17.29 -14.44
N LEU A 523 -41.59 -17.04 -15.68
CA LEU A 523 -42.71 -17.76 -16.30
C LEU A 523 -42.44 -19.27 -16.41
N TYR A 524 -41.22 -19.66 -16.79
CA TYR A 524 -40.82 -21.07 -16.93
C TYR A 524 -40.93 -21.84 -15.61
N TYR A 525 -40.48 -21.27 -14.49
CA TYR A 525 -40.48 -21.96 -13.19
C TYR A 525 -41.72 -21.69 -12.34
N MET A 526 -42.57 -20.73 -12.70
CA MET A 526 -43.79 -20.38 -11.96
C MET A 526 -44.83 -21.51 -12.00
N SER A 527 -44.94 -22.24 -13.12
CA SER A 527 -45.86 -23.39 -13.23
C SER A 527 -45.32 -24.47 -14.16
N SER A 528 -45.89 -25.68 -14.09
CA SER A 528 -45.56 -26.79 -14.99
C SER A 528 -45.87 -26.50 -16.46
N LYS A 529 -46.78 -25.56 -16.75
CA LYS A 529 -47.15 -25.14 -18.12
C LYS A 529 -46.33 -23.95 -18.63
N GLY A 530 -45.36 -23.47 -17.83
CA GLY A 530 -44.55 -22.30 -18.16
C GLY A 530 -43.83 -22.42 -19.51
N GLU A 531 -43.31 -23.60 -19.83
CA GLU A 531 -42.65 -23.85 -21.12
C GLU A 531 -43.64 -23.74 -22.30
N GLU A 532 -44.82 -24.34 -22.18
CA GLU A 532 -45.85 -24.29 -23.23
C GLU A 532 -46.28 -22.85 -23.52
N TRP A 533 -46.48 -22.04 -22.48
CA TRP A 533 -46.82 -20.62 -22.65
C TRP A 533 -45.71 -19.82 -23.29
N LEU A 534 -44.45 -20.07 -22.93
CA LEU A 534 -43.31 -19.40 -23.57
C LEU A 534 -43.24 -19.72 -25.06
N THR A 535 -43.45 -20.98 -25.45
CA THR A 535 -43.50 -21.37 -26.87
C THR A 535 -44.67 -20.69 -27.60
N GLN A 536 -45.85 -20.61 -26.98
CA GLN A 536 -47.01 -19.90 -27.55
C GLN A 536 -46.74 -18.41 -27.74
N ILE A 537 -46.13 -17.74 -26.76
CA ILE A 537 -45.74 -16.33 -26.84
C ILE A 537 -44.73 -16.12 -27.97
N GLY A 538 -43.74 -17.01 -28.09
CA GLY A 538 -42.75 -16.97 -29.16
C GLY A 538 -43.38 -17.06 -30.56
N GLN A 539 -44.33 -17.98 -30.74
CA GLN A 539 -45.07 -18.14 -31.99
C GLN A 539 -45.99 -16.94 -32.28
N LYS A 540 -46.67 -16.42 -31.27
CA LYS A 540 -47.64 -15.32 -31.39
C LYS A 540 -47.00 -14.00 -31.79
N HIS A 541 -45.80 -13.71 -31.29
CA HIS A 541 -45.13 -12.40 -31.45
C HIS A 541 -43.84 -12.45 -32.28
N ASP A 542 -43.53 -13.59 -32.91
CA ASP A 542 -42.31 -13.81 -33.70
C ASP A 542 -41.02 -13.50 -32.91
N ILE A 543 -40.98 -13.94 -31.65
CA ILE A 543 -39.82 -13.77 -30.76
C ILE A 543 -39.05 -15.09 -30.72
N ASN A 544 -37.73 -15.02 -30.88
CA ASN A 544 -36.84 -16.16 -30.68
C ASN A 544 -36.74 -16.53 -29.19
N ILE A 545 -37.77 -17.21 -28.69
CA ILE A 545 -37.87 -17.72 -27.31
C ILE A 545 -36.92 -18.89 -27.07
N ASP A 546 -36.56 -19.64 -28.12
CA ASP A 546 -35.66 -20.80 -28.03
C ASP A 546 -34.30 -20.42 -27.44
N LEU A 547 -33.77 -19.24 -27.79
CA LEU A 547 -32.52 -18.73 -27.21
C LEU A 547 -32.64 -18.51 -25.69
N TYR A 548 -33.78 -17.99 -25.22
CA TYR A 548 -34.03 -17.78 -23.80
C TYR A 548 -34.22 -19.10 -23.06
N LEU A 549 -34.96 -20.04 -23.64
CA LEU A 549 -35.14 -21.39 -23.08
C LEU A 549 -33.81 -22.14 -22.98
N ALA A 550 -32.95 -22.06 -24.00
CA ALA A 550 -31.62 -22.63 -23.97
C ALA A 550 -30.76 -22.03 -22.83
N HIS A 551 -30.82 -20.71 -22.64
CA HIS A 551 -30.14 -20.05 -21.54
C HIS A 551 -30.68 -20.46 -20.16
N ILE A 552 -32.00 -20.58 -20.00
CA ILE A 552 -32.66 -20.97 -18.75
C ILE A 552 -32.35 -22.44 -18.39
N LYS A 553 -32.27 -23.33 -19.39
CA LYS A 553 -32.00 -24.77 -19.21
C LYS A 553 -30.51 -25.10 -19.04
N ASP A 554 -29.60 -24.15 -19.27
CA ASP A 554 -28.17 -24.38 -19.10
C ASP A 554 -27.84 -24.60 -17.60
N PRO A 555 -27.31 -25.77 -17.20
CA PRO A 555 -27.00 -26.08 -15.80
C PRO A 555 -25.91 -25.20 -15.17
N ARG A 556 -25.25 -24.35 -15.95
CA ARG A 556 -24.28 -23.35 -15.46
C ARG A 556 -24.93 -22.09 -14.91
N ASN A 557 -26.22 -21.87 -15.19
CA ASN A 557 -27.02 -20.71 -14.75
C ASN A 557 -27.95 -21.09 -13.61
#